data_AF-A0AA39CW59-F1
#
_entry.id   AF-A0AA39CW59-F1
#
_cell.length_a   1.000
_cell.length_b   1.000
_cell.length_c   1.000
_cell.angle_alpha   90.00
_cell.angle_beta   90.00
_cell.angle_gamma   90.00
#
_symmetry.space_group_name_H-M   'P 1'
#
loop_
_entity.id
_entity.type
_entity.pdbx_description
1 polymer ?
#
loop_
_entity_poly.entity_id
_entity_poly.type
_entity_poly.pdbx_seq_one_letter_code
_entity_poly.pdbx_strand_id
1 'polypeptide(L)'
;MDASPPLSPPPAPPVLPPNAAVPVFGPQDATQLRQLAIGHYVVAGLMAVFSLIFVLHIVLGIAMLSGSLPMKSGGEPSSPEEQQFVGWLFTVMGICIVLGGLTLAGFVAYAGRCLSQQRRYLLCMIVAGLSCLFTPIGTILGVFTLVVLLRPQVKAAFAGQAGTLADLQTTSHLHNLKILFYALAGFHWLAALVFLGFVGIVAFERGMNDGAVLATVYGAVSLLAIGLGFLQLRTARLLGQRSNLPWCRAAAWAAVLAGPLGMALTAYAVYFLRKPEIAALFDRGDHVSV
;
A
#
# COMPACT_ATOMS: atom_id res chain seq x y z
N MET A 1 -49.98 -2.99 -68.15
CA MET A 1 -49.66 -3.57 -66.83
C MET A 1 -48.15 -3.80 -66.84
N ASP A 2 -47.38 -2.77 -66.53
CA ASP A 2 -45.91 -2.85 -66.52
C ASP A 2 -45.47 -3.27 -65.12
N ALA A 3 -45.05 -4.52 -64.97
CA ALA A 3 -44.49 -5.04 -63.73
C ALA A 3 -43.00 -4.66 -63.65
N SER A 4 -42.62 -3.92 -62.60
CA SER A 4 -41.23 -3.55 -62.33
C SER A 4 -40.38 -4.79 -62.00
N PRO A 5 -39.09 -4.82 -62.39
CA PRO A 5 -38.20 -5.94 -62.11
C PRO A 5 -37.89 -6.06 -60.60
N PRO A 6 -37.60 -7.27 -60.10
CA PRO A 6 -37.32 -7.49 -58.69
C PRO A 6 -36.01 -6.81 -58.25
N LEU A 7 -36.05 -6.15 -57.09
CA LEU A 7 -34.90 -5.50 -56.45
C LEU A 7 -33.86 -6.55 -56.05
N SER A 8 -32.58 -6.26 -56.31
CA SER A 8 -31.44 -7.09 -55.89
C SER A 8 -31.31 -7.16 -54.37
N PRO A 9 -30.86 -8.30 -53.81
CA PRO A 9 -30.71 -8.46 -52.38
C PRO A 9 -29.61 -7.53 -51.82
N PRO A 10 -29.74 -7.10 -50.55
CA PRO A 10 -28.75 -6.23 -49.91
C PRO A 10 -27.38 -6.91 -49.85
N PRO A 11 -26.27 -6.14 -49.95
CA PRO A 11 -24.93 -6.69 -49.82
C PRO A 11 -24.73 -7.34 -48.45
N ALA A 12 -24.10 -8.51 -48.45
CA ALA A 12 -23.79 -9.24 -47.22
C ALA A 12 -22.95 -8.36 -46.27
N PRO A 13 -23.17 -8.44 -44.94
CA PRO A 13 -22.36 -7.71 -43.98
C PRO A 13 -20.88 -8.11 -44.13
N PRO A 14 -19.93 -7.17 -43.97
CA PRO A 14 -18.52 -7.47 -44.04
C PRO A 14 -18.15 -8.54 -43.00
N VAL A 15 -17.69 -9.68 -43.48
CA VAL A 15 -17.16 -10.76 -42.63
C VAL A 15 -15.86 -10.25 -42.01
N LEU A 16 -15.93 -9.81 -40.76
CA LEU A 16 -14.75 -9.54 -39.95
C LEU A 16 -13.87 -10.80 -39.93
N PRO A 17 -12.56 -10.69 -40.20
CA PRO A 17 -11.67 -11.85 -40.23
C PRO A 17 -11.75 -12.59 -38.87
N PRO A 18 -11.83 -13.95 -38.85
CA PRO A 18 -12.02 -14.75 -37.64
C PRO A 18 -10.93 -14.63 -36.57
N ASN A 19 -9.88 -13.84 -36.80
CA ASN A 19 -8.73 -13.69 -35.91
C ASN A 19 -8.21 -12.25 -35.98
N ALA A 20 -8.82 -11.34 -35.22
CA ALA A 20 -7.99 -10.36 -34.52
C ALA A 20 -7.32 -11.10 -33.36
N ALA A 21 -6.40 -12.02 -33.68
CA ALA A 21 -5.69 -12.79 -32.68
C ALA A 21 -4.97 -11.81 -31.76
N VAL A 22 -5.25 -11.90 -30.46
CA VAL A 22 -4.53 -11.12 -29.44
C VAL A 22 -3.03 -11.30 -29.71
N PRO A 23 -2.23 -10.22 -29.84
CA PRO A 23 -0.80 -10.35 -30.09
C PRO A 23 -0.19 -11.31 -29.07
N VAL A 24 0.55 -12.31 -29.55
CA VAL A 24 1.20 -13.29 -28.66
C VAL A 24 2.27 -12.56 -27.84
N PHE A 25 2.29 -12.80 -26.54
CA PHE A 25 3.29 -12.21 -25.64
C PHE A 25 4.70 -12.59 -26.09
N GLY A 26 5.50 -11.58 -26.44
CA GLY A 26 6.81 -11.77 -27.06
C GLY A 26 8.01 -11.42 -26.16
N PRO A 27 9.25 -11.67 -26.62
CA PRO A 27 10.47 -11.29 -25.91
C PRO A 27 10.59 -9.77 -25.65
N GLN A 28 10.00 -8.97 -26.54
CA GLN A 28 9.95 -7.51 -26.42
C GLN A 28 9.06 -7.06 -25.26
N ASP A 29 7.89 -7.68 -25.07
CA ASP A 29 7.00 -7.39 -23.93
C ASP A 29 7.66 -7.77 -22.60
N ALA A 30 8.34 -8.92 -22.55
CA ALA A 30 9.12 -9.35 -21.39
C ALA A 30 10.23 -8.35 -21.03
N THR A 31 10.91 -7.81 -22.04
CA THR A 31 11.95 -6.78 -21.87
C THR A 31 11.36 -5.48 -21.34
N GLN A 32 10.21 -5.05 -21.87
CA GLN A 32 9.51 -3.85 -21.43
C GLN A 32 8.99 -3.98 -19.98
N LEU A 33 8.48 -5.14 -19.59
CA LEU A 33 8.12 -5.42 -18.19
C LEU A 33 9.33 -5.40 -17.25
N ARG A 34 10.49 -5.90 -17.71
CA ARG A 34 11.73 -5.84 -16.93
C ARG A 34 12.21 -4.41 -16.73
N GLN A 35 12.11 -3.55 -17.74
CA GLN A 35 12.43 -2.11 -17.62
C GLN A 35 11.51 -1.42 -16.62
N LEU A 36 10.20 -1.71 -16.66
CA LEU A 36 9.24 -1.20 -15.68
C LEU A 36 9.54 -1.69 -14.26
N ALA A 37 9.91 -2.96 -14.10
CA ALA A 37 10.28 -3.52 -12.81
C ALA A 37 11.51 -2.81 -12.23
N ILE A 38 12.53 -2.56 -13.05
CA ILE A 38 13.70 -1.76 -12.67
C ILE A 38 13.26 -0.35 -12.25
N GLY A 39 12.37 0.29 -12.99
CA GLY A 39 11.80 1.59 -12.63
C GLY A 39 11.17 1.60 -11.23
N HIS A 40 10.41 0.56 -10.87
CA HIS A 40 9.84 0.44 -9.52
C HIS A 40 10.92 0.30 -8.45
N TYR A 41 11.97 -0.49 -8.69
CA TYR A 41 13.08 -0.58 -7.74
C TYR A 41 13.81 0.76 -7.57
N VAL A 42 14.01 1.52 -8.66
CA VAL A 42 14.61 2.85 -8.60
C VAL A 42 13.74 3.81 -7.79
N VAL A 43 12.43 3.86 -8.05
CA VAL A 43 11.50 4.71 -7.30
C VAL A 43 11.40 4.29 -5.83
N ALA A 44 11.40 2.99 -5.54
CA ALA A 44 11.47 2.47 -4.18
C ALA A 44 12.76 2.92 -3.46
N GLY A 45 13.91 2.82 -4.13
CA GLY A 45 15.19 3.29 -3.59
C GLY A 45 15.19 4.80 -3.31
N LEU A 46 14.72 5.61 -4.26
CA LEU A 46 14.61 7.07 -4.10
C LEU A 46 13.69 7.44 -2.94
N MET A 47 12.56 6.74 -2.81
CA MET A 47 11.60 6.96 -1.73
C MET A 47 12.17 6.61 -0.35
N ALA A 48 12.92 5.51 -0.25
CA ALA A 48 13.64 5.15 0.96
C ALA A 48 14.71 6.20 1.30
N VAL A 49 15.52 6.64 0.33
CA VAL A 49 16.54 7.68 0.57
C VAL A 49 15.89 9.00 0.99
N PHE A 50 14.80 9.41 0.35
CA PHE A 50 14.07 10.62 0.71
C PHE A 50 13.48 10.54 2.12
N SER A 51 12.91 9.38 2.50
CA SER A 51 12.43 9.21 3.87
C SER A 51 13.55 9.25 4.89
N LEU A 52 14.75 8.76 4.56
CA LEU A 52 15.92 8.83 5.43
C LEU A 52 16.42 10.27 5.68
N ILE A 53 16.09 11.26 4.83
CA ILE A 53 16.38 12.68 5.13
C ILE A 53 15.69 13.11 6.44
N PHE A 54 14.53 12.54 6.76
CA PHE A 54 13.83 12.82 8.00
C PHE A 54 14.50 12.23 9.25
N VAL A 55 15.54 11.41 9.10
CA VAL A 55 16.44 11.09 10.23
C VAL A 55 17.10 12.35 10.78
N LEU A 56 17.39 13.34 9.94
CA LEU A 56 17.88 14.64 10.40
C LEU A 56 16.85 15.37 11.27
N HIS A 57 15.55 15.22 10.99
CA HIS A 57 14.50 15.79 11.84
C HIS A 57 14.42 15.08 13.20
N ILE A 58 14.68 13.77 13.23
CA ILE A 58 14.78 13.00 14.47
C ILE A 58 15.99 13.49 15.29
N VAL A 59 17.16 13.61 14.67
CA VAL A 59 18.39 14.09 15.34
C VAL A 59 18.21 15.52 15.83
N LEU A 60 17.64 16.40 15.01
CA LEU A 60 17.35 17.79 15.37
C LEU A 60 16.38 17.85 16.56
N GLY A 61 15.30 17.09 16.51
CA GLY A 61 14.33 17.00 17.61
C GLY A 61 14.97 16.52 18.91
N ILE A 62 15.79 15.46 18.87
CA ILE A 62 16.53 14.95 20.03
C ILE A 62 17.52 16.00 20.56
N ALA A 63 18.23 16.71 19.68
CA ALA A 63 19.17 17.75 20.08
C ALA A 63 18.49 18.96 20.75
N MET A 64 17.28 19.32 20.30
CA MET A 64 16.45 20.34 20.93
C MET A 64 15.98 19.89 22.32
N LEU A 65 15.53 18.63 22.45
CA LEU A 65 15.13 18.04 23.73
C LEU A 65 16.29 17.88 24.72
N SER A 66 17.50 17.64 24.21
CA SER A 66 18.72 17.51 25.03
C SER A 66 19.32 18.86 25.42
N GLY A 67 18.70 19.98 25.03
CA GLY A 67 19.21 21.33 25.27
C GLY A 67 20.46 21.70 24.45
N SER A 68 20.88 20.84 23.51
CA SER A 68 22.07 21.05 22.68
C SER A 68 21.85 22.10 21.58
N LEU A 69 20.59 22.35 21.22
CA LEU A 69 20.18 23.38 20.26
C LEU A 69 19.11 24.29 20.87
N PRO A 70 19.49 25.35 21.59
CA PRO A 70 18.54 26.31 22.15
C PRO A 70 17.84 27.10 21.03
N MET A 71 16.51 27.14 21.07
CA MET A 71 15.70 27.94 20.16
C MET A 71 15.55 29.38 20.64
N LYS A 72 15.35 30.29 19.70
CA LYS A 72 14.99 31.69 19.96
C LYS A 72 13.73 32.05 19.21
N SER A 73 12.75 32.61 19.90
CA SER A 73 11.51 33.15 19.31
C SER A 73 11.54 34.67 19.46
N GLY A 74 11.53 35.40 18.34
CA GLY A 74 11.54 36.87 18.35
C GLY A 74 12.83 37.54 18.86
N GLY A 75 13.95 36.80 18.96
CA GLY A 75 15.25 37.31 19.43
C GLY A 75 15.56 36.95 20.89
N GLU A 76 14.55 36.57 21.67
CA GLU A 76 14.66 36.05 23.03
C GLU A 76 14.78 34.51 23.01
N PRO A 77 15.46 33.87 23.98
CA PRO A 77 15.44 32.42 24.13
C PRO A 77 14.00 31.94 24.31
N SER A 78 13.59 30.94 23.52
CA SER A 78 12.26 30.33 23.63
C SER A 78 12.08 29.74 25.03
N SER A 79 10.86 29.76 25.56
CA SER A 79 10.60 29.12 26.84
C SER A 79 10.92 27.62 26.76
N PRO A 80 11.36 26.99 27.87
CA PRO A 80 11.68 25.56 27.89
C PRO A 80 10.53 24.69 27.36
N GLU A 81 9.28 25.10 27.59
CA GLU A 81 8.10 24.39 27.12
C GLU A 81 7.92 24.45 25.59
N GLU A 82 8.22 25.58 24.96
CA GLU A 82 8.14 25.73 23.51
C GLU A 82 9.19 24.87 22.83
N GLN A 83 10.41 24.86 23.40
CA GLN A 83 11.51 24.04 22.90
C GLN A 83 11.22 22.54 23.00
N GLN A 84 10.67 22.08 24.13
CA GLN A 84 10.26 20.68 24.29
C GLN A 84 9.16 20.28 23.31
N PHE A 85 8.17 21.15 23.08
CA PHE A 85 7.08 20.89 22.14
C PHE A 85 7.61 20.64 20.73
N VAL A 86 8.43 21.58 20.22
CA VAL A 86 8.97 21.51 18.86
C VAL A 86 9.95 20.34 18.71
N GLY A 87 10.78 20.10 19.72
CA GLY A 87 11.73 18.97 19.71
C GLY A 87 11.03 17.62 19.57
N TRP A 88 9.96 17.40 20.33
CA TRP A 88 9.16 16.19 20.21
C TRP A 88 8.36 16.12 18.92
N LEU A 89 7.78 17.24 18.45
CA LEU A 89 7.08 17.30 17.18
C LEU A 89 8.00 16.83 16.03
N PHE A 90 9.22 17.36 15.97
CA PHE A 90 10.23 16.98 14.97
C PHE A 90 10.64 15.51 15.10
N THR A 91 10.82 15.02 16.32
CA THR A 91 11.20 13.63 16.60
C THR A 91 10.12 12.65 16.14
N VAL A 92 8.88 12.85 16.58
CA VAL A 92 7.74 11.96 16.27
C VAL A 92 7.39 12.02 14.78
N MET A 93 7.31 13.22 14.21
CA MET A 93 7.07 13.41 12.78
C MET A 93 8.16 12.70 11.94
N GLY A 94 9.43 12.87 12.32
CA GLY A 94 10.55 12.23 11.65
C GLY A 94 10.46 10.70 11.69
N ILE A 95 10.17 10.12 12.86
CA ILE A 95 9.99 8.65 13.02
C ILE A 95 8.85 8.14 12.12
N CYS A 96 7.69 8.80 12.14
CA CYS A 96 6.53 8.43 11.34
C CYS A 96 6.84 8.46 9.83
N ILE A 97 7.52 9.50 9.35
CA ILE A 97 7.86 9.65 7.93
C ILE A 97 8.91 8.63 7.51
N VAL A 98 9.95 8.38 8.32
CA VAL A 98 10.98 7.37 8.02
C VAL A 98 10.35 5.99 7.91
N LEU A 99 9.56 5.57 8.90
CA LEU A 99 8.93 4.25 8.93
C LEU A 99 7.89 4.09 7.80
N GLY A 100 7.05 5.10 7.59
CA GLY A 100 6.06 5.10 6.52
C GLY A 100 6.71 5.04 5.13
N GLY A 101 7.76 5.84 4.92
CA GLY A 101 8.51 5.88 3.66
C GLY A 101 9.26 4.58 3.35
N LEU A 102 9.94 3.98 4.34
CA LEU A 102 10.60 2.69 4.17
C LEU A 102 9.61 1.55 3.89
N THR A 103 8.47 1.58 4.59
CA THR A 103 7.39 0.62 4.38
C THR A 103 6.86 0.73 2.95
N LEU A 104 6.58 1.94 2.48
CA LEU A 104 6.10 2.20 1.13
C LEU A 104 7.13 1.83 0.06
N ALA A 105 8.41 2.14 0.27
CA ALA A 105 9.50 1.69 -0.60
C ALA A 105 9.53 0.16 -0.73
N GLY A 106 9.33 -0.56 0.39
CA GLY A 106 9.18 -2.02 0.39
C GLY A 106 8.04 -2.51 -0.50
N PHE A 107 6.87 -1.86 -0.47
CA PHE A 107 5.75 -2.22 -1.35
C PHE A 107 6.04 -1.97 -2.83
N VAL A 108 6.63 -0.83 -3.15
CA VAL A 108 6.98 -0.50 -4.53
C VAL A 108 8.02 -1.48 -5.07
N ALA A 109 9.04 -1.84 -4.28
CA ALA A 109 10.02 -2.86 -4.63
C ALA A 109 9.36 -4.24 -4.81
N TYR A 110 8.43 -4.61 -3.94
CA TYR A 110 7.69 -5.86 -4.04
C TYR A 110 6.84 -5.93 -5.31
N ALA A 111 6.19 -4.83 -5.69
CA ALA A 111 5.46 -4.74 -6.95
C ALA A 111 6.38 -4.87 -8.15
N GLY A 112 7.57 -4.26 -8.13
CA GLY A 112 8.60 -4.45 -9.16
C GLY A 112 8.99 -5.92 -9.31
N ARG A 113 9.16 -6.65 -8.21
CA ARG A 113 9.41 -8.10 -8.23
C ARG A 113 8.25 -8.86 -8.86
N CYS A 114 7.02 -8.58 -8.45
CA CYS A 114 5.82 -9.23 -9.00
C CYS A 114 5.65 -8.96 -10.50
N LEU A 115 5.94 -7.74 -10.95
CA LEU A 115 5.91 -7.34 -12.35
C LEU A 115 6.93 -8.12 -13.18
N SER A 116 8.16 -8.27 -12.68
CA SER A 116 9.20 -9.07 -13.35
C SER A 116 8.86 -10.55 -13.47
N GLN A 117 8.15 -11.08 -12.47
CA GLN A 117 7.69 -12.46 -12.44
C GLN A 117 6.35 -12.66 -13.16
N GLN A 118 5.75 -11.58 -13.69
CA GLN A 118 4.41 -11.58 -14.31
C GLN A 118 3.32 -12.17 -13.40
N ARG A 119 3.51 -12.03 -12.08
CA ARG A 119 2.57 -12.50 -11.06
C ARG A 119 1.79 -11.33 -10.50
N ARG A 120 0.56 -11.59 -10.06
CA ARG A 120 -0.24 -10.64 -9.25
C ARG A 120 -0.60 -9.34 -9.97
N TYR A 121 -1.20 -9.46 -11.16
CA TYR A 121 -1.62 -8.34 -12.02
C TYR A 121 -2.20 -7.13 -11.26
N LEU A 122 -3.11 -7.37 -10.31
CA LEU A 122 -3.73 -6.30 -9.53
C LEU A 122 -2.82 -5.61 -8.54
N LEU A 123 -1.92 -6.34 -7.88
CA LEU A 123 -0.97 -5.74 -6.97
C LEU A 123 -0.07 -4.78 -7.73
N CYS A 124 0.41 -5.19 -8.91
CA CYS A 124 1.17 -4.31 -9.80
C CYS A 124 0.35 -3.09 -10.24
N MET A 125 -0.92 -3.26 -10.58
CA MET A 125 -1.79 -2.17 -11.02
C MET A 125 -2.13 -1.17 -9.89
N ILE A 126 -2.40 -1.66 -8.69
CA ILE A 126 -2.65 -0.82 -7.52
C ILE A 126 -1.40 -0.01 -7.15
N VAL A 127 -0.24 -0.67 -7.12
CA VAL A 127 1.03 0.00 -6.78
C VAL A 127 1.45 0.98 -7.88
N ALA A 128 1.16 0.69 -9.15
CA ALA A 128 1.34 1.64 -10.24
C ALA A 128 0.47 2.90 -10.05
N GLY A 129 -0.81 2.73 -9.71
CA GLY A 129 -1.71 3.86 -9.39
C GLY A 129 -1.25 4.65 -8.17
N LEU A 130 -0.76 3.97 -7.14
CA LEU A 130 -0.22 4.61 -5.94
C LEU A 130 1.06 5.40 -6.25
N SER A 131 1.92 4.83 -7.10
CA SER A 131 3.13 5.52 -7.58
C SER A 131 2.79 6.83 -8.27
N CYS A 132 1.60 6.94 -8.90
CA CYS A 132 1.15 8.18 -9.51
C CYS A 132 0.92 9.34 -8.52
N LEU A 133 0.70 9.05 -7.23
CA LEU A 133 0.55 10.08 -6.20
C LEU A 133 1.88 10.76 -5.83
N PHE A 134 3.01 10.15 -6.20
CA PHE A 134 4.35 10.66 -5.93
C PHE A 134 4.89 11.40 -7.15
N THR A 135 4.68 12.71 -7.20
CA THR A 135 5.16 13.56 -8.29
C THR A 135 6.62 13.98 -8.08
N PRO A 136 7.42 14.20 -9.16
CA PRO A 136 7.08 13.98 -10.58
C PRO A 136 7.43 12.57 -11.09
N ILE A 137 8.44 11.91 -10.51
CA ILE A 137 9.02 10.67 -11.05
C ILE A 137 8.04 9.48 -10.92
N GLY A 138 7.32 9.39 -9.80
CA GLY A 138 6.36 8.31 -9.56
C GLY A 138 5.16 8.34 -10.52
N THR A 139 4.72 9.52 -10.96
CA THR A 139 3.64 9.68 -11.96
C THR A 139 4.05 9.18 -13.33
N ILE A 140 5.24 9.53 -13.82
CA ILE A 140 5.73 9.05 -15.12
C ILE A 140 5.81 7.52 -15.10
N LEU A 141 6.43 6.95 -14.07
CA LEU A 141 6.54 5.50 -13.93
C LEU A 141 5.17 4.84 -13.77
N GLY A 142 4.31 5.37 -12.91
CA GLY A 142 3.00 4.82 -12.62
C GLY A 142 2.10 4.78 -13.85
N VAL A 143 2.03 5.89 -14.60
CA VAL A 143 1.28 5.95 -15.87
C VAL A 143 1.85 4.97 -16.89
N PHE A 144 3.17 4.94 -17.09
CA PHE A 144 3.78 4.01 -18.05
C PHE A 144 3.51 2.55 -17.66
N THR A 145 3.56 2.23 -16.36
CA THR A 145 3.24 0.89 -15.84
C THR A 145 1.77 0.54 -16.10
N LEU A 146 0.84 1.45 -15.83
CA LEU A 146 -0.59 1.24 -16.09
C LEU A 146 -0.85 1.00 -17.57
N VAL A 147 -0.30 1.84 -18.45
CA VAL A 147 -0.45 1.71 -19.91
C VAL A 147 0.04 0.35 -20.40
N VAL A 148 1.18 -0.13 -19.89
CA VAL A 148 1.73 -1.43 -20.27
C VAL A 148 0.92 -2.59 -19.70
N LEU A 149 0.49 -2.52 -18.44
CA LEU A 149 -0.36 -3.55 -17.83
C LEU A 149 -1.71 -3.69 -18.54
N LEU A 150 -2.29 -2.57 -19.02
CA LEU A 150 -3.56 -2.57 -19.73
C LEU A 150 -3.48 -3.18 -21.15
N ARG A 151 -2.30 -3.50 -21.67
CA ARG A 151 -2.15 -4.14 -22.98
C ARG A 151 -2.74 -5.56 -22.96
N PRO A 152 -3.55 -5.96 -23.96
CA PRO A 152 -4.18 -7.28 -24.01
C PRO A 152 -3.19 -8.44 -23.89
N GLN A 153 -2.02 -8.34 -24.53
CA GLN A 153 -0.99 -9.38 -24.48
C GLN A 153 -0.36 -9.55 -23.09
N VAL A 154 -0.18 -8.46 -22.35
CA VAL A 154 0.36 -8.48 -20.98
C VAL A 154 -0.69 -9.08 -20.05
N LYS A 155 -1.94 -8.62 -20.16
CA LYS A 155 -3.05 -9.18 -19.38
C LYS A 155 -3.22 -10.69 -19.61
N ALA A 156 -3.08 -11.14 -20.86
CA ALA A 156 -3.12 -12.56 -21.20
C ALA A 156 -1.94 -13.36 -20.60
N ALA A 157 -0.72 -12.79 -20.58
CA ALA A 157 0.44 -13.44 -19.96
C ALA A 157 0.27 -13.63 -18.44
N PHE A 158 -0.24 -12.61 -17.75
CA PHE A 158 -0.59 -12.71 -16.33
C PHE A 158 -1.72 -13.73 -16.07
N ALA A 159 -2.69 -13.84 -16.97
CA ALA A 159 -3.78 -14.81 -16.87
C ALA A 159 -3.31 -16.27 -17.11
N GLY A 160 -2.44 -16.50 -18.10
CA GLY A 160 -1.88 -17.82 -18.39
C GLY A 160 -1.00 -18.37 -17.26
N GLN A 161 -0.24 -17.50 -16.58
CA GLN A 161 0.54 -17.88 -15.40
C GLN A 161 -0.33 -18.06 -14.15
N ALA A 162 -1.42 -17.30 -14.02
CA ALA A 162 -2.37 -17.49 -12.93
C ALA A 162 -3.07 -18.85 -13.01
N GLY A 163 -3.38 -19.34 -14.23
CA GLY A 163 -3.99 -20.66 -14.43
C GLY A 163 -3.05 -21.83 -14.12
N THR A 164 -1.75 -21.70 -14.45
CA THR A 164 -0.76 -22.76 -14.24
C THR A 164 -0.26 -22.88 -12.79
N LEU A 165 -0.40 -21.81 -11.99
CA LEU A 165 0.09 -21.75 -10.61
C LEU A 165 -1.04 -21.66 -9.57
N ALA A 166 -2.30 -21.75 -9.95
CA ALA A 166 -3.46 -21.31 -9.16
C ALA A 166 -3.43 -21.74 -7.67
N ASP A 167 -3.14 -23.01 -7.37
CA ASP A 167 -3.13 -23.51 -5.98
C ASP A 167 -1.93 -23.03 -5.16
N LEU A 168 -0.71 -23.10 -5.72
CA LEU A 168 0.50 -22.57 -5.09
C LEU A 168 0.44 -21.04 -4.96
N GLN A 169 -0.19 -20.37 -5.93
CA GLN A 169 -0.33 -18.93 -5.94
C GLN A 169 -1.34 -18.49 -4.89
N THR A 170 -2.47 -19.18 -4.73
CA THR A 170 -3.50 -18.85 -3.74
C THR A 170 -2.96 -18.88 -2.32
N THR A 171 -2.23 -19.95 -1.97
CA THR A 171 -1.57 -20.07 -0.67
C THR A 171 -0.50 -18.99 -0.47
N SER A 172 0.33 -18.73 -1.49
CA SER A 172 1.33 -17.65 -1.44
C SER A 172 0.69 -16.26 -1.30
N HIS A 173 -0.42 -15.99 -1.99
CA HIS A 173 -1.13 -14.72 -1.97
C HIS A 173 -1.72 -14.45 -0.60
N LEU A 174 -2.34 -15.46 -0.01
CA LEU A 174 -2.90 -15.39 1.33
C LEU A 174 -1.78 -15.19 2.38
N HIS A 175 -0.63 -15.85 2.20
CA HIS A 175 0.53 -15.61 3.06
C HIS A 175 1.09 -14.17 2.94
N ASN A 176 1.17 -13.62 1.72
CA ASN A 176 1.64 -12.25 1.52
C ASN A 176 0.62 -11.21 2.01
N LEU A 177 -0.67 -11.48 1.84
CA LEU A 177 -1.74 -10.65 2.40
C LEU A 177 -1.65 -10.64 3.94
N LYS A 178 -1.38 -11.80 4.55
CA LYS A 178 -1.13 -11.93 5.99
C LYS A 178 0.07 -11.09 6.44
N ILE A 179 1.22 -11.23 5.77
CA ILE A 179 2.42 -10.40 6.06
C ILE A 179 2.09 -8.92 5.95
N LEU A 180 1.33 -8.54 4.93
CA LEU A 180 0.94 -7.16 4.68
C LEU A 180 0.06 -6.59 5.79
N PHE A 181 -0.96 -7.33 6.24
CA PHE A 181 -1.75 -6.94 7.41
C PHE A 181 -0.91 -6.91 8.70
N TYR A 182 0.04 -7.83 8.90
CA TYR A 182 0.95 -7.79 10.05
C TYR A 182 1.89 -6.58 10.02
N ALA A 183 2.46 -6.26 8.86
CA ALA A 183 3.34 -5.11 8.68
C ALA A 183 2.58 -3.80 8.97
N LEU A 184 1.35 -3.68 8.44
CA LEU A 184 0.50 -2.52 8.71
C LEU A 184 0.10 -2.46 10.20
N ALA A 185 -0.23 -3.58 10.83
CA ALA A 185 -0.55 -3.63 12.25
C ALA A 185 0.64 -3.22 13.13
N GLY A 186 1.85 -3.72 12.80
CA GLY A 186 3.10 -3.36 13.46
C GLY A 186 3.42 -1.88 13.33
N PHE A 187 3.22 -1.28 12.16
CA PHE A 187 3.36 0.16 11.96
C PHE A 187 2.42 0.96 12.89
N HIS A 188 1.15 0.57 12.99
CA HIS A 188 0.19 1.25 13.88
C HIS A 188 0.53 1.09 15.36
N TRP A 189 0.99 -0.10 15.79
CA TRP A 189 1.43 -0.33 17.17
C TRP A 189 2.68 0.48 17.50
N LEU A 190 3.64 0.54 16.59
CA LEU A 190 4.84 1.34 16.76
C LEU A 190 4.50 2.85 16.83
N ALA A 191 3.64 3.33 15.94
CA ALA A 191 3.13 4.69 15.99
C ALA A 191 2.42 4.98 17.32
N ALA A 192 1.54 4.08 17.77
CA ALA A 192 0.82 4.22 19.04
C ALA A 192 1.76 4.25 20.26
N LEU A 193 2.78 3.39 20.30
CA LEU A 193 3.77 3.38 21.38
C LEU A 193 4.55 4.70 21.42
N VAL A 194 4.94 5.22 20.25
CA VAL A 194 5.63 6.50 20.14
C VAL A 194 4.73 7.65 20.62
N PHE A 195 3.46 7.70 20.19
CA PHE A 195 2.53 8.73 20.62
C PHE A 195 2.16 8.61 22.12
N LEU A 196 1.96 7.41 22.66
CA LEU A 196 1.71 7.20 24.10
C LEU A 196 2.92 7.57 24.96
N GLY A 197 4.13 7.19 24.54
CA GLY A 197 5.37 7.60 25.20
C GLY A 197 5.50 9.12 25.21
N PHE A 198 5.16 9.78 24.10
CA PHE A 198 5.14 11.23 24.02
C PHE A 198 4.12 11.86 24.99
N VAL A 199 2.88 11.35 25.03
CA VAL A 199 1.84 11.82 25.98
C VAL A 199 2.32 11.67 27.43
N GLY A 200 2.93 10.54 27.77
CA GLY A 200 3.45 10.27 29.11
C GLY A 200 4.56 11.25 29.52
N ILE A 201 5.50 11.54 28.62
CA ILE A 201 6.59 12.49 28.88
C ILE A 201 6.06 13.91 29.03
N VAL A 202 5.17 14.35 28.15
CA VAL A 202 4.55 15.69 28.23
C VAL A 202 3.71 15.85 29.50
N ALA A 203 2.93 14.84 29.89
CA ALA A 203 2.13 14.87 31.10
C ALA A 203 3.00 14.93 32.37
N PHE A 204 4.18 14.29 32.35
CA PHE A 204 5.14 14.33 33.44
C PHE A 204 5.85 15.69 33.54
N GLU A 205 6.25 16.28 32.41
CA GLU A 205 7.02 17.53 32.39
C GLU A 205 6.16 18.79 32.59
N ARG A 206 4.91 18.82 32.07
CA ARG A 206 4.05 20.02 32.09
C ARG A 206 2.96 20.03 33.16
N GLY A 207 2.78 18.91 33.87
CA GLY A 207 1.58 18.69 34.67
C GLY A 207 0.32 18.53 33.81
N MET A 208 -0.71 17.88 34.36
CA MET A 208 -1.91 17.49 33.60
C MET A 208 -2.70 18.66 33.03
N ASN A 209 -2.58 19.87 33.59
CA ASN A 209 -3.43 21.01 33.23
C ASN A 209 -2.95 21.71 31.94
N ASP A 210 -1.63 21.94 31.80
CA ASP A 210 -1.06 22.65 30.65
C ASP A 210 -0.77 21.71 29.47
N GLY A 211 -0.56 20.41 29.76
CA GLY A 211 -0.43 19.35 28.75
C GLY A 211 -1.76 18.74 28.27
N ALA A 212 -2.90 19.11 28.86
CA ALA A 212 -4.18 18.42 28.69
C ALA A 212 -4.63 18.30 27.23
N VAL A 213 -4.59 19.40 26.47
CA VAL A 213 -5.04 19.43 25.07
C VAL A 213 -4.15 18.52 24.22
N LEU A 214 -2.85 18.57 24.44
CA LEU A 214 -1.88 17.79 23.68
C LEU A 214 -1.96 16.30 24.02
N ALA A 215 -2.07 15.99 25.31
CA ALA A 215 -2.31 14.64 25.82
C ALA A 215 -3.62 14.05 25.27
N THR A 216 -4.67 14.86 25.16
CA THR A 216 -5.97 14.43 24.60
C THR A 216 -5.87 14.14 23.12
N VAL A 217 -5.25 15.03 22.33
CA VAL A 217 -5.12 14.86 20.88
C VAL A 217 -4.24 13.65 20.55
N TYR A 218 -3.04 13.55 21.11
CA TYR A 218 -2.16 12.40 20.84
C TYR A 218 -2.64 11.13 21.51
N GLY A 219 -3.33 11.21 22.64
CA GLY A 219 -4.02 10.08 23.25
C GLY A 219 -5.10 9.53 22.32
N ALA A 220 -5.93 10.40 21.74
CA ALA A 220 -6.95 10.00 20.76
C ALA A 220 -6.33 9.37 19.49
N VAL A 221 -5.26 9.96 18.95
CA VAL A 221 -4.51 9.39 17.81
C VAL A 221 -3.91 8.02 18.17
N SER A 222 -3.37 7.88 19.37
CA SER A 222 -2.81 6.60 19.87
C SER A 222 -3.89 5.54 19.99
N LEU A 223 -5.05 5.86 20.57
CA LEU A 223 -6.18 4.94 20.70
C LEU A 223 -6.70 4.50 19.33
N LEU A 224 -6.80 5.43 18.38
CA LEU A 224 -7.18 5.11 17.00
C LEU A 224 -6.17 4.17 16.35
N ALA A 225 -4.86 4.45 16.49
CA ALA A 225 -3.80 3.60 15.98
C ALA A 225 -3.81 2.20 16.63
N ILE A 226 -4.03 2.09 17.95
CA ILE A 226 -4.19 0.81 18.66
C ILE A 226 -5.38 0.03 18.10
N GLY A 227 -6.53 0.70 17.94
CA GLY A 227 -7.74 0.09 17.41
C GLY A 227 -7.54 -0.47 15.99
N LEU A 228 -6.94 0.34 15.10
CA LEU A 228 -6.60 -0.09 13.74
C LEU A 228 -5.57 -1.22 13.72
N GLY A 229 -4.55 -1.15 14.57
CA GLY A 229 -3.53 -2.18 14.72
C GLY A 229 -4.13 -3.51 15.20
N PHE A 230 -5.00 -3.49 16.20
CA PHE A 230 -5.68 -4.68 16.70
C PHE A 230 -6.63 -5.28 15.64
N LEU A 231 -7.36 -4.44 14.92
CA LEU A 231 -8.23 -4.85 13.83
C LEU A 231 -7.44 -5.53 12.70
N GLN A 232 -6.31 -4.95 12.29
CA GLN A 232 -5.43 -5.50 11.26
C GLN A 232 -4.74 -6.78 11.73
N LEU A 233 -4.29 -6.84 12.98
CA LEU A 233 -3.72 -8.03 13.61
C LEU A 233 -4.72 -9.19 13.67
N ARG A 234 -5.95 -8.90 14.10
CA ARG A 234 -7.04 -9.88 14.12
C ARG A 234 -7.36 -10.37 12.71
N THR A 235 -7.38 -9.47 11.73
CA THR A 235 -7.58 -9.82 10.32
C THR A 235 -6.47 -10.72 9.80
N ALA A 236 -5.20 -10.42 10.10
CA ALA A 236 -4.06 -11.27 9.74
C ALA A 236 -4.15 -12.68 10.37
N ARG A 237 -4.58 -12.77 11.64
CA ARG A 237 -4.79 -14.05 12.33
C ARG A 237 -5.91 -14.86 11.69
N LEU A 238 -7.06 -14.24 11.42
CA LEU A 238 -8.22 -14.89 10.78
C LEU A 238 -7.90 -15.34 9.35
N LEU A 239 -7.17 -14.53 8.59
CA LEU A 239 -6.64 -14.94 7.28
C LEU A 239 -5.73 -16.17 7.42
N GLY A 240 -4.83 -16.18 8.40
CA GLY A 240 -3.92 -17.31 8.66
C GLY A 240 -4.64 -18.59 9.07
N GLN A 241 -5.68 -18.46 9.90
CA GLN A 241 -6.55 -19.55 10.33
C GLN A 241 -7.60 -19.93 9.27
N ARG A 242 -7.66 -19.16 8.16
CA ARG A 242 -8.66 -19.29 7.09
C ARG A 242 -10.09 -19.30 7.62
N SER A 243 -10.36 -18.49 8.64
CA SER A 243 -11.64 -18.46 9.35
C SER A 243 -12.30 -17.09 9.23
N ASN A 244 -13.64 -17.05 9.30
CA ASN A 244 -14.45 -15.84 9.33
C ASN A 244 -14.18 -14.87 8.15
N LEU A 245 -14.44 -15.35 6.93
CA LEU A 245 -14.31 -14.56 5.70
C LEU A 245 -15.15 -13.26 5.68
N PRO A 246 -16.39 -13.21 6.21
CA PRO A 246 -17.16 -11.96 6.28
C PRO A 246 -16.43 -10.88 7.07
N TRP A 247 -15.84 -11.24 8.21
CA TRP A 247 -15.02 -10.33 9.00
C TRP A 247 -13.79 -9.85 8.23
N CYS A 248 -13.05 -10.76 7.58
CA CYS A 248 -11.87 -10.38 6.79
C CYS A 248 -12.21 -9.40 5.66
N ARG A 249 -13.36 -9.59 4.99
CA ARG A 249 -13.84 -8.68 3.93
C ARG A 249 -14.25 -7.32 4.49
N ALA A 250 -14.92 -7.28 5.63
CA ALA A 250 -15.31 -6.03 6.29
C ALA A 250 -14.09 -5.26 6.81
N ALA A 251 -13.20 -5.94 7.54
CA ALA A 251 -12.01 -5.34 8.13
C ALA A 251 -10.97 -4.87 7.09
N ALA A 252 -10.95 -5.47 5.89
CA ALA A 252 -10.11 -5.01 4.79
C ALA A 252 -10.39 -3.54 4.41
N TRP A 253 -11.62 -3.05 4.56
CA TRP A 253 -11.96 -1.65 4.28
C TRP A 253 -11.38 -0.69 5.31
N ALA A 254 -11.24 -1.11 6.57
CA ALA A 254 -10.65 -0.28 7.61
C ALA A 254 -9.17 0.01 7.38
N ALA A 255 -8.48 -0.79 6.54
CA ALA A 255 -7.11 -0.48 6.17
C ALA A 255 -6.99 0.86 5.43
N VAL A 256 -8.01 1.35 4.72
CA VAL A 256 -8.02 2.69 4.06
C VAL A 256 -7.67 3.83 5.02
N LEU A 257 -8.05 3.71 6.30
CA LEU A 257 -7.77 4.71 7.33
C LEU A 257 -6.27 4.86 7.63
N ALA A 258 -5.44 3.92 7.18
CA ALA A 258 -3.98 3.98 7.25
C ALA A 258 -3.34 4.81 6.12
N GLY A 259 -4.14 5.62 5.41
CA GLY A 259 -3.66 6.49 4.34
C GLY A 259 -3.37 5.76 3.02
N PRO A 260 -2.43 6.25 2.20
CA PRO A 260 -2.18 5.73 0.85
C PRO A 260 -1.80 4.24 0.83
N LEU A 261 -1.04 3.81 1.84
CA LEU A 261 -0.66 2.41 2.04
C LEU A 261 -1.88 1.53 2.35
N GLY A 262 -2.73 2.05 3.22
CA GLY A 262 -4.03 1.49 3.56
C GLY A 262 -4.92 1.25 2.35
N MET A 263 -5.06 2.26 1.50
CA MET A 263 -5.86 2.20 0.27
C MET A 263 -5.40 1.09 -0.67
N ALA A 264 -4.08 0.96 -0.87
CA ALA A 264 -3.52 -0.08 -1.73
C ALA A 264 -3.76 -1.49 -1.17
N LEU A 265 -3.54 -1.68 0.13
CA LEU A 265 -3.85 -2.94 0.80
C LEU A 265 -5.34 -3.26 0.70
N THR A 266 -6.22 -2.31 0.97
CA THR A 266 -7.68 -2.50 0.86
C THR A 266 -8.08 -2.94 -0.55
N ALA A 267 -7.62 -2.25 -1.59
CA ALA A 267 -7.96 -2.59 -2.97
C ALA A 267 -7.53 -4.03 -3.31
N TYR A 268 -6.33 -4.42 -2.89
CA TYR A 268 -5.80 -5.76 -3.11
C TYR A 268 -6.57 -6.82 -2.30
N ALA A 269 -6.81 -6.56 -1.01
CA ALA A 269 -7.53 -7.45 -0.10
C ALA A 269 -8.98 -7.68 -0.54
N VAL A 270 -9.72 -6.60 -0.84
CA VAL A 270 -11.15 -6.68 -1.21
C VAL A 270 -11.33 -7.45 -2.50
N TYR A 271 -10.48 -7.21 -3.51
CA TYR A 271 -10.57 -7.98 -4.74
C TYR A 271 -10.25 -9.46 -4.47
N PHE A 272 -9.13 -9.76 -3.82
CA PHE A 272 -8.66 -11.13 -3.63
C PHE A 272 -9.66 -11.94 -2.80
N LEU A 273 -10.15 -11.39 -1.69
CA LEU A 273 -11.10 -12.04 -0.80
C LEU A 273 -12.50 -12.23 -1.39
N ARG A 274 -12.84 -11.55 -2.49
CA ARG A 274 -14.12 -11.73 -3.20
C ARG A 274 -14.13 -12.90 -4.18
N LYS A 275 -12.97 -13.49 -4.50
CA LYS A 275 -12.92 -14.61 -5.42
C LYS A 275 -13.62 -15.86 -4.85
N PRO A 276 -14.34 -16.64 -5.68
CA PRO A 276 -15.07 -17.84 -5.24
C PRO A 276 -14.13 -18.94 -4.74
N GLU A 277 -12.95 -19.08 -5.34
CA GLU A 277 -11.89 -20.01 -4.90
C GLU A 277 -11.43 -19.75 -3.45
N ILE A 278 -11.47 -18.50 -3.00
CA ILE A 278 -11.13 -18.13 -1.62
C ILE A 278 -12.28 -18.47 -0.66
N ALA A 279 -13.53 -18.29 -1.07
CA ALA A 279 -14.67 -18.75 -0.27
C ALA A 279 -14.59 -20.26 -0.02
N ALA A 280 -14.36 -21.04 -1.08
CA ALA A 280 -14.18 -22.49 -0.98
C ALA A 280 -12.94 -22.92 -0.17
N LEU A 281 -11.92 -22.05 -0.04
CA LEU A 281 -10.74 -22.30 0.80
C LEU A 281 -11.03 -22.04 2.29
N PHE A 282 -11.85 -21.03 2.61
CA PHE A 282 -12.26 -20.71 3.98
C PHE A 282 -13.33 -21.68 4.48
N ASP A 283 -14.21 -22.16 3.59
CA ASP A 283 -15.25 -23.15 3.92
C ASP A 283 -14.65 -24.54 4.18
N ARG A 284 -13.53 -24.88 3.53
CA ARG A 284 -12.79 -26.13 3.79
C ARG A 284 -12.12 -26.17 5.16
N GLY A 285 -11.84 -25.00 5.75
CA GLY A 285 -11.33 -24.90 7.12
C GLY A 285 -10.02 -25.66 7.36
N ASP A 286 -9.21 -25.94 6.34
CA ASP A 286 -7.98 -26.73 6.48
C ASP A 286 -7.05 -26.06 7.50
N HIS A 287 -7.14 -26.52 8.75
CA HIS A 287 -6.25 -26.21 9.83
C HIS A 287 -4.93 -26.91 9.51
N VAL A 288 -4.12 -26.29 8.65
CA VAL A 288 -2.73 -26.71 8.53
C VAL A 288 -2.08 -26.37 9.86
N SER A 289 -2.11 -27.34 10.76
CA SER A 289 -1.29 -27.42 11.95
C SER A 289 0.15 -27.37 11.48
N VAL A 290 0.78 -26.21 11.68
CA VAL A 290 2.23 -26.06 11.72
C VAL A 290 2.60 -25.72 13.15
#